data_AF-A0A7S0C7Z0-F1
#
_entry.id   AF-A0A7S0C7Z0-F1
#
_cell.length_a   1.000
_cell.length_b   1.000
_cell.length_c   1.000
_cell.angle_alpha   90.00
_cell.angle_beta   90.00
_cell.angle_gamma   90.00
#
_symmetry.space_group_name_H-M   'P 1'
#
loop_
_entity.id
_entity.type
_entity.pdbx_description
1 polymer ?
#
loop_
_entity_poly.entity_id
_entity_poly.type
_entity_poly.pdbx_seq_one_letter_code
_entity_poly.pdbx_strand_id
1 'polypeptide(L)'
;ETTNYGKTSNNSNTLYVKGAPNLLLNRCTHYKTRSGKVLKLNGPVRREIEERIQTLATRPLRCLALAVKETNTLEKSLKTFRDTEDDDDEEVISSSKDKNQKGKVSSNSDGTTLRNHPLLSDPSQYKNIESGLTLVGVVGIKDPARPEVAQSIIACRDAGIRVIMITGDAKDTAIAIAKDVNIFTQEDRNMPLLAFEGRDFFDKTIEEQLSLLSLQQNMVFCRAEPTDKQILIQLLQSQSEITAMTGDGVNDAPALQQAEIGIAMGITGTEVAKEASDIILAKDDFSTIVTAVEEGRRIYANMQSFICFLISCNIGEIFTILLSTLLGVPEPLTAMHLLWVNLVTDGPPATALGFNPPSPDLMLQKPRPKDEPIMTKWLLTRYCVTGFYVGLATVGIFVGHYLGEMKLTWGQLRNWSKCGDVWNPTSQASSCDDLFGKGRMLPQTLSLTTLVCMEMLKALSAVSVDASMLVVPPHRNPWLLLGVAVPFALHLVVLYSEFLGIPAFGESFGLVPLSLAHWKSVFLWSVPILLVDEVLKSIGRYLNGKKLQQQQQD
;
A
#
# COMPACT_ATOMS: atom_id res chain seq x y z
N GLU A 1 2.50 -53.98 5.54
CA GLU A 1 2.36 -55.29 4.87
C GLU A 1 2.58 -55.10 3.37
N THR A 2 3.77 -55.44 2.89
CA THR A 2 4.17 -55.35 1.48
C THR A 2 3.78 -56.64 0.77
N THR A 3 2.65 -56.62 0.06
CA THR A 3 2.25 -57.72 -0.83
C THR A 3 3.23 -57.82 -2.00
N ASN A 4 4.09 -58.84 -1.96
CA ASN A 4 4.93 -59.28 -3.06
C ASN A 4 4.06 -59.66 -4.26
N TYR A 5 4.02 -58.80 -5.28
CA TYR A 5 3.57 -59.22 -6.62
C TYR A 5 4.62 -60.16 -7.20
N GLY A 6 4.20 -61.39 -7.49
CA GLY A 6 5.05 -62.45 -8.02
C GLY A 6 5.81 -62.01 -9.27
N LYS A 7 7.12 -62.27 -9.25
CA LYS A 7 7.97 -62.23 -10.45
C LYS A 7 7.55 -63.36 -11.40
N THR A 8 6.58 -63.08 -12.27
CA THR A 8 6.45 -63.80 -13.54
C THR A 8 7.45 -63.19 -14.51
N SER A 9 8.35 -64.04 -15.01
CA SER A 9 9.39 -63.73 -15.99
C SER A 9 8.82 -63.36 -17.36
N ASN A 10 8.37 -62.12 -17.53
CA ASN A 10 8.26 -61.50 -18.86
C ASN A 10 9.24 -60.34 -18.92
N ASN A 11 10.23 -60.47 -19.80
CA ASN A 11 11.29 -59.48 -20.03
C ASN A 11 10.73 -58.30 -20.87
N SER A 12 9.55 -57.79 -20.51
CA SER A 12 8.83 -56.75 -21.25
C SER A 12 9.10 -55.38 -20.63
N ASN A 13 9.67 -54.48 -21.41
CA ASN A 13 9.89 -53.11 -20.99
C ASN A 13 8.54 -52.36 -20.90
N THR A 14 8.41 -51.52 -19.87
CA THR A 14 7.19 -50.76 -19.58
C THR A 14 7.50 -49.27 -19.59
N LEU A 15 6.72 -48.52 -20.38
CA LEU A 15 6.79 -47.05 -20.43
C LEU A 15 5.64 -46.46 -19.61
N TYR A 16 5.98 -45.65 -18.61
CA TYR A 16 5.02 -44.89 -17.80
C TYR A 16 4.96 -43.45 -18.29
N VAL A 17 3.76 -42.97 -18.65
CA VAL A 17 3.55 -41.64 -19.21
C VAL A 17 2.56 -40.88 -18.32
N LYS A 18 2.90 -39.63 -17.98
CA LYS A 18 2.00 -38.67 -17.33
C LYS A 18 1.87 -37.41 -18.17
N GLY A 19 0.72 -36.75 -18.14
CA GLY A 19 0.57 -35.49 -18.87
C GLY A 19 -0.83 -34.89 -18.78
N ALA A 20 -1.03 -33.82 -19.56
CA ALA A 20 -2.31 -33.15 -19.70
C ALA A 20 -3.38 -34.15 -20.20
N PRO A 21 -4.54 -34.26 -19.52
CA PRO A 21 -5.52 -35.29 -19.83
C PRO A 21 -5.99 -35.28 -21.29
N ASN A 22 -6.30 -34.10 -21.84
CA ASN A 22 -6.79 -33.95 -23.22
C ASN A 22 -5.77 -34.45 -24.27
N LEU A 23 -4.47 -34.20 -24.05
CA LEU A 23 -3.41 -34.61 -24.97
C LEU A 23 -3.06 -36.08 -24.83
N LEU A 24 -3.11 -36.61 -23.61
CA LEU A 24 -2.72 -37.99 -23.33
C LEU A 24 -3.85 -38.97 -23.69
N LEU A 25 -5.11 -38.60 -23.48
CA LEU A 25 -6.27 -39.41 -23.85
C LEU A 25 -6.38 -39.61 -25.38
N ASN A 26 -5.95 -38.63 -26.17
CA ASN A 26 -5.85 -38.73 -27.63
C ASN A 26 -4.81 -39.76 -28.09
N ARG A 27 -3.80 -40.04 -27.26
CA ARG A 27 -2.72 -41.00 -27.55
C ARG A 27 -3.00 -42.40 -26.98
N CYS A 28 -4.11 -42.58 -26.27
CA CYS A 28 -4.55 -43.85 -25.70
C CYS A 28 -5.42 -44.65 -26.66
N THR A 29 -5.14 -45.94 -26.81
CA THR A 29 -5.95 -46.91 -27.58
C THR A 29 -6.74 -47.85 -26.66
N HIS A 30 -6.25 -48.06 -25.45
CA HIS A 30 -6.84 -48.94 -24.44
C HIS A 30 -6.97 -48.21 -23.10
N TYR A 31 -7.74 -48.78 -22.19
CA TYR A 31 -7.80 -48.37 -20.79
C TYR A 31 -7.80 -49.59 -19.87
N LYS A 32 -7.29 -49.42 -18.66
CA LYS A 32 -7.23 -50.46 -17.62
C LYS A 32 -8.36 -50.25 -16.64
N THR A 33 -9.17 -51.28 -16.45
CA THR A 33 -10.26 -51.29 -15.46
C THR A 33 -9.72 -51.54 -14.05
N ARG A 34 -10.54 -51.28 -13.02
CA ARG A 34 -10.19 -51.52 -11.61
C ARG A 34 -9.85 -52.99 -11.31
N SER A 35 -10.40 -53.93 -12.07
CA SER A 35 -10.09 -55.36 -11.98
C SER A 35 -8.77 -55.75 -12.67
N GLY A 36 -8.06 -54.78 -13.26
CA GLY A 36 -6.80 -54.99 -13.96
C GLY A 36 -6.95 -55.39 -15.44
N LYS A 37 -8.18 -55.57 -15.94
CA LYS A 37 -8.45 -55.95 -17.34
C LYS A 37 -8.24 -54.75 -18.27
N VAL A 38 -7.50 -54.97 -19.36
CA VAL A 38 -7.27 -53.99 -20.42
C VAL A 38 -8.38 -54.12 -21.48
N LEU A 39 -9.05 -53.01 -21.78
CA LEU A 39 -10.16 -52.92 -22.74
C LEU A 39 -9.88 -51.83 -23.78
N LYS A 40 -10.44 -51.96 -24.97
CA LYS A 40 -10.31 -50.96 -26.03
C LYS A 40 -11.05 -49.67 -25.65
N LEU A 41 -10.41 -48.52 -25.85
CA LEU A 41 -11.00 -47.22 -25.60
C LEU A 41 -11.95 -46.86 -26.75
N ASN A 42 -13.25 -47.04 -26.54
CA ASN A 42 -14.29 -46.72 -27.51
C ASN A 42 -14.82 -45.28 -27.31
N GLY A 43 -15.44 -44.70 -28.33
CA GLY A 43 -15.97 -43.32 -28.30
C GLY A 43 -16.86 -42.96 -27.09
N PRO A 44 -17.84 -43.82 -26.69
CA PRO A 44 -18.68 -43.55 -25.51
C PRO A 44 -17.88 -43.48 -24.20
N VAL A 45 -16.97 -44.44 -24.00
CA VAL A 45 -16.13 -44.50 -22.79
C VAL A 45 -15.15 -43.32 -22.73
N ARG A 46 -14.63 -42.90 -23.89
CA ARG A 46 -13.78 -41.69 -23.96
C ARG A 46 -14.55 -40.45 -23.48
N ARG A 47 -15.78 -40.24 -23.96
CA ARG A 47 -16.62 -39.11 -23.53
C ARG A 47 -16.92 -39.14 -22.03
N GLU A 48 -17.22 -40.30 -21.48
CA GLU A 48 -17.46 -40.45 -20.04
C GLU A 48 -16.22 -40.07 -19.21
N ILE A 49 -15.03 -40.45 -19.67
CA ILE A 49 -13.77 -40.08 -19.03
C ILE A 49 -13.52 -38.56 -19.15
N GLU A 50 -13.78 -37.96 -20.31
CA GLU A 50 -13.66 -36.52 -20.53
C GLU A 50 -14.62 -35.73 -19.62
N GLU A 51 -15.87 -36.16 -19.50
CA GLU A 51 -16.87 -35.53 -18.62
C GLU A 51 -16.46 -35.63 -17.15
N ARG A 52 -15.90 -36.76 -16.72
CA ARG A 52 -15.33 -36.94 -15.38
C ARG A 52 -14.12 -36.04 -15.15
N ILE A 53 -13.23 -35.89 -16.13
CA ILE A 53 -12.09 -34.97 -16.04
C ILE A 53 -12.59 -33.52 -15.92
N GLN A 54 -13.60 -33.13 -16.69
CA GLN A 54 -14.17 -31.79 -16.63
C GLN A 54 -14.86 -31.54 -15.28
N THR A 55 -15.56 -32.54 -14.74
CA THR A 55 -16.12 -32.50 -13.38
C THR A 55 -15.04 -32.42 -12.30
N LEU A 56 -13.89 -33.05 -12.51
CA LEU A 56 -12.76 -32.91 -11.60
C LEU A 56 -12.14 -31.52 -11.70
N ALA A 57 -12.11 -30.90 -12.89
CA ALA A 57 -11.59 -29.55 -13.11
C ALA A 57 -12.50 -28.44 -12.58
N THR A 58 -13.81 -28.69 -12.37
CA THR A 58 -14.69 -27.72 -11.67
C THR A 58 -14.36 -27.61 -10.19
N ARG A 59 -13.74 -28.64 -9.62
CA ARG A 59 -13.04 -28.58 -8.33
C ARG A 59 -11.64 -28.09 -8.69
N PRO A 60 -11.01 -27.13 -7.97
CA PRO A 60 -9.71 -26.56 -8.34
C PRO A 60 -8.58 -27.59 -8.21
N LEU A 61 -8.57 -28.57 -9.12
CA LEU A 61 -7.72 -29.75 -9.16
C LEU A 61 -6.97 -29.71 -10.48
N ARG A 62 -5.65 -29.68 -10.39
CA ARG A 62 -4.77 -29.95 -11.51
C ARG A 62 -4.85 -31.43 -11.86
N CYS A 63 -5.55 -31.73 -12.94
CA CYS A 63 -5.74 -33.11 -13.41
C CYS A 63 -4.53 -33.58 -14.21
N LEU A 64 -3.99 -34.75 -13.87
CA LEU A 64 -2.93 -35.46 -14.61
C LEU A 64 -3.43 -36.84 -15.01
N ALA A 65 -3.38 -37.14 -16.31
CA ALA A 65 -3.66 -38.48 -16.79
C ALA A 65 -2.40 -39.34 -16.71
N LEU A 66 -2.58 -40.59 -16.31
CA LEU A 66 -1.54 -41.60 -16.18
C LEU A 66 -1.83 -42.72 -17.16
N ALA A 67 -0.85 -43.07 -17.99
CA ALA A 67 -0.98 -44.15 -18.95
C ALA A 67 0.30 -44.98 -19.01
N VAL A 68 0.14 -46.21 -19.47
CA VAL A 68 1.20 -47.22 -19.55
C VAL A 68 1.23 -47.83 -20.94
N LYS A 69 2.43 -48.11 -21.42
CA LYS A 69 2.65 -48.89 -22.63
C LYS A 69 3.57 -50.05 -22.29
N GLU A 70 3.04 -51.26 -22.35
CA GLU A 70 3.80 -52.50 -22.21
C GLU A 70 4.21 -52.93 -23.62
N THR A 71 5.51 -53.06 -23.91
CA THR A 71 5.95 -53.47 -25.24
C THR A 71 7.24 -54.29 -25.18
N ASN A 72 7.27 -55.37 -25.98
CA ASN A 72 8.45 -56.22 -26.12
C ASN A 72 9.47 -55.66 -27.12
N THR A 73 9.12 -54.60 -27.86
CA THR A 73 9.95 -53.95 -28.90
C THR A 73 10.72 -52.73 -28.41
N LEU A 74 10.51 -52.29 -27.16
CA LEU A 74 11.40 -51.32 -26.53
C LEU A 74 12.69 -52.07 -26.19
N GLU A 75 13.80 -51.76 -26.87
CA GLU A 75 15.10 -52.41 -26.66
C GLU A 75 15.48 -52.49 -25.18
N LYS A 76 16.21 -53.56 -24.80
CA LYS A 76 16.53 -53.95 -23.41
C LYS A 76 17.16 -52.85 -22.53
N SER A 77 17.64 -51.75 -23.12
CA SER A 77 18.04 -50.56 -22.37
C SER A 77 18.00 -49.32 -23.27
N LEU A 78 16.96 -48.49 -23.14
CA LEU A 78 16.98 -47.13 -23.69
C LEU A 78 18.07 -46.23 -23.06
N LYS A 79 18.85 -46.72 -22.09
CA LYS A 79 19.90 -45.97 -21.41
C LYS A 79 21.32 -46.23 -21.95
N THR A 80 21.58 -47.37 -22.61
CA THR A 80 22.95 -47.75 -22.97
C THR A 80 22.98 -48.67 -24.20
N PHE A 81 23.47 -48.15 -25.31
CA PHE A 81 23.91 -48.92 -26.46
C PHE A 81 25.36 -49.38 -26.22
N ARG A 82 25.67 -50.66 -26.45
CA ARG A 82 27.04 -51.18 -26.49
C ARG A 82 27.34 -51.54 -27.94
N ASP A 83 28.35 -50.93 -28.53
CA ASP A 83 28.97 -51.48 -29.74
C ASP A 83 29.72 -52.75 -29.30
N THR A 84 29.25 -53.92 -29.73
CA THR A 84 30.17 -55.04 -29.93
C THR A 84 30.55 -54.99 -31.40
N GLU A 85 31.78 -54.57 -31.66
CA GLU A 85 32.50 -55.02 -32.85
C GLU A 85 32.47 -56.55 -32.85
N ASP A 86 32.32 -57.16 -34.02
CA ASP A 86 32.16 -58.59 -34.29
C ASP A 86 30.70 -59.08 -34.36
N ASP A 87 30.09 -58.92 -35.53
CA ASP A 87 29.55 -60.05 -36.29
C ASP A 87 29.37 -59.62 -37.77
N ASP A 88 30.18 -60.21 -38.63
CA ASP A 88 30.09 -60.14 -40.08
C ASP A 88 28.80 -60.83 -40.53
N ASP A 89 27.88 -60.10 -41.18
CA ASP A 89 27.01 -60.62 -42.23
C ASP A 89 26.40 -59.43 -43.02
N GLU A 90 26.82 -59.29 -44.27
CA GLU A 90 26.26 -58.35 -45.25
C GLU A 90 24.81 -58.73 -45.63
N GLU A 91 23.92 -57.74 -45.77
CA GLU A 91 23.26 -57.44 -47.06
C GLU A 91 22.24 -56.27 -46.96
N VAL A 92 22.54 -55.20 -47.73
CA VAL A 92 21.70 -54.34 -48.62
C VAL A 92 20.32 -53.87 -48.09
N ILE A 93 19.99 -52.56 -47.99
CA ILE A 93 19.68 -51.65 -49.12
C ILE A 93 19.80 -50.17 -48.69
N SER A 94 20.49 -49.43 -49.55
CA SER A 94 20.56 -47.98 -49.74
C SER A 94 19.30 -47.16 -49.45
N SER A 95 19.44 -46.00 -48.80
CA SER A 95 19.39 -44.69 -49.49
C SER A 95 19.29 -43.52 -48.51
N SER A 96 19.90 -42.41 -48.93
CA SER A 96 19.70 -41.04 -48.45
C SER A 96 20.56 -40.57 -47.27
N LYS A 97 21.64 -39.89 -47.69
CA LYS A 97 22.47 -38.94 -46.96
C LYS A 97 21.63 -37.99 -46.10
N ASP A 98 22.00 -37.85 -44.83
CA ASP A 98 22.30 -36.53 -44.28
C ASP A 98 23.33 -36.64 -43.14
N LYS A 99 24.56 -36.22 -43.48
CA LYS A 99 25.64 -36.01 -42.53
C LYS A 99 25.45 -34.64 -41.89
N ASN A 100 24.92 -34.57 -40.67
CA ASN A 100 25.33 -33.59 -39.65
C ASN A 100 24.41 -33.66 -38.42
N GLN A 101 24.82 -34.42 -37.40
CA GLN A 101 24.45 -34.11 -36.01
C GLN A 101 25.57 -34.60 -35.09
N LYS A 102 26.44 -33.66 -34.70
CA LYS A 102 27.45 -33.86 -33.65
C LYS A 102 26.72 -33.98 -32.30
N GLY A 103 26.48 -35.22 -31.86
CA GLY A 103 26.11 -35.49 -30.47
C GLY A 103 27.29 -35.20 -29.54
N LYS A 104 27.00 -34.56 -28.40
CA LYS A 104 27.97 -34.19 -27.36
C LYS A 104 28.58 -35.46 -26.75
N VAL A 105 29.88 -35.67 -26.95
CA VAL A 105 30.62 -36.82 -26.43
C VAL A 105 31.09 -36.50 -25.01
N SER A 106 30.71 -37.31 -24.02
CA SER A 106 31.36 -37.33 -22.70
C SER A 106 32.15 -38.63 -22.56
N SER A 107 33.47 -38.53 -22.48
CA SER A 107 34.37 -39.67 -22.29
C SER A 107 34.60 -39.94 -20.80
N ASN A 108 34.40 -41.17 -20.34
CA ASN A 108 35.02 -41.68 -19.11
C ASN A 108 36.36 -42.34 -19.45
N SER A 109 37.23 -42.46 -18.45
CA SER A 109 38.65 -42.87 -18.53
C SER A 109 38.95 -44.29 -19.02
N ASP A 110 37.94 -45.08 -19.41
CA ASP A 110 38.08 -46.48 -19.86
C ASP A 110 37.72 -46.70 -21.34
N GLY A 111 37.81 -45.67 -22.19
CA GLY A 111 37.71 -45.84 -23.65
C GLY A 111 36.33 -46.23 -24.20
N THR A 112 35.29 -46.31 -23.36
CA THR A 112 33.92 -46.62 -23.78
C THR A 112 33.12 -45.34 -24.05
N THR A 113 32.77 -45.09 -25.32
CA THR A 113 31.90 -43.97 -25.72
C THR A 113 30.43 -44.31 -25.51
N LEU A 114 29.83 -43.78 -24.45
CA LEU A 114 28.38 -43.81 -24.23
C LEU A 114 27.70 -42.77 -25.15
N ARG A 115 26.92 -43.22 -26.14
CA ARG A 115 26.06 -42.33 -26.96
C ARG A 115 24.60 -42.46 -26.51
N ASN A 116 23.87 -41.34 -26.55
CA ASN A 116 22.42 -41.33 -26.33
C ASN A 116 21.73 -42.16 -27.43
N HIS A 117 20.74 -42.96 -27.04
CA HIS A 117 19.97 -43.80 -27.97
C HIS A 117 19.34 -42.94 -29.09
N PRO A 118 19.35 -43.36 -30.38
CA PRO A 118 18.86 -42.55 -31.51
C PRO A 118 17.40 -42.09 -31.38
N LEU A 119 16.54 -42.91 -30.77
CA LEU A 119 15.14 -42.56 -30.48
C LEU A 119 14.98 -41.49 -29.36
N LEU A 120 16.02 -41.23 -28.57
CA LEU A 120 16.03 -40.26 -27.48
C LEU A 120 16.81 -38.97 -27.80
N SER A 121 17.45 -38.89 -28.96
CA SER A 121 18.23 -37.72 -29.35
C SER A 121 17.36 -36.57 -29.88
N ASP A 122 16.18 -36.86 -30.41
CA ASP A 122 15.26 -35.86 -30.94
C ASP A 122 13.93 -35.83 -30.13
N PRO A 123 13.66 -34.75 -29.37
CA PRO A 123 12.40 -34.57 -28.65
C PRO A 123 11.15 -34.61 -29.52
N SER A 124 11.26 -34.33 -30.83
CA SER A 124 10.12 -34.38 -31.75
C SER A 124 9.53 -35.79 -31.89
N GLN A 125 10.36 -36.83 -31.71
CA GLN A 125 9.96 -38.23 -31.84
C GLN A 125 9.23 -38.76 -30.61
N TYR A 126 9.28 -38.06 -29.47
CA TYR A 126 8.68 -38.52 -28.21
C TYR A 126 7.17 -38.75 -28.33
N LYS A 127 6.50 -37.93 -29.16
CA LYS A 127 5.07 -38.10 -29.43
C LYS A 127 4.75 -39.46 -30.05
N ASN A 128 5.61 -39.97 -30.94
CA ASN A 128 5.43 -41.25 -31.61
C ASN A 128 5.71 -42.41 -30.64
N ILE A 129 6.72 -42.27 -29.78
CA ILE A 129 7.05 -43.25 -28.74
C ILE A 129 5.89 -43.37 -27.73
N GLU A 130 5.35 -42.23 -27.31
CA GLU A 130 4.21 -42.07 -26.39
C GLU A 130 2.84 -42.25 -27.07
N SER A 131 2.76 -43.01 -28.18
CA SER A 131 1.50 -43.35 -28.86
C SER A 131 1.12 -44.82 -28.67
N GLY A 132 -0.18 -45.12 -28.69
CA GLY A 132 -0.70 -46.47 -28.46
C GLY A 132 -0.77 -46.85 -26.98
N LEU A 133 -1.05 -45.88 -26.12
CA LEU A 133 -1.01 -46.04 -24.66
C LEU A 133 -2.26 -46.73 -24.11
N THR A 134 -2.12 -47.34 -22.93
CA THR A 134 -3.23 -47.82 -22.10
C THR A 134 -3.45 -46.85 -20.95
N LEU A 135 -4.59 -46.15 -20.93
CA LEU A 135 -4.95 -45.25 -19.84
C LEU A 135 -5.14 -46.06 -18.54
N VAL A 136 -4.46 -45.66 -17.46
CA VAL A 136 -4.61 -46.29 -16.14
C VAL A 136 -5.59 -45.51 -15.28
N GLY A 137 -5.50 -44.19 -15.29
CA GLY A 137 -6.38 -43.34 -14.50
C GLY A 137 -6.02 -41.86 -14.58
N VAL A 138 -6.78 -41.05 -13.86
CA VAL A 138 -6.56 -39.61 -13.71
C VAL A 138 -6.44 -39.30 -12.23
N VAL A 139 -5.44 -38.50 -11.88
CA VAL A 139 -5.26 -37.98 -10.52
C VAL A 139 -5.51 -36.47 -10.53
N GLY A 140 -6.22 -35.96 -9.53
CA GLY A 140 -6.43 -34.54 -9.32
C GLY A 140 -5.60 -34.05 -8.14
N ILE A 141 -4.72 -33.09 -8.36
CA ILE A 141 -3.89 -32.47 -7.32
C ILE A 141 -4.48 -31.09 -7.04
N LYS A 142 -4.90 -30.84 -5.80
CA LYS A 142 -5.33 -29.50 -5.36
C LYS A 142 -4.10 -28.72 -4.92
N ASP A 143 -3.93 -27.52 -5.46
CA ASP A 143 -3.14 -26.48 -4.80
C ASP A 143 -4.13 -25.62 -4.00
N PRO A 144 -4.29 -25.86 -2.69
CA PRO A 144 -5.33 -25.19 -1.92
C PRO A 144 -4.97 -23.73 -1.72
N ALA A 145 -5.92 -22.84 -2.01
CA ALA A 145 -5.81 -21.47 -1.55
C ALA A 145 -5.69 -21.43 -0.02
N ARG A 146 -4.91 -20.48 0.48
CA ARG A 146 -4.75 -20.29 1.92
C ARG A 146 -6.07 -19.80 2.54
N PRO A 147 -6.47 -20.31 3.72
CA PRO A 147 -7.78 -20.03 4.30
C PRO A 147 -8.03 -18.54 4.58
N GLU A 148 -6.98 -17.78 4.89
CA GLU A 148 -7.03 -16.35 5.20
C GLU A 148 -7.27 -15.44 3.98
N VAL A 149 -6.95 -15.92 2.77
CA VAL A 149 -7.10 -15.14 1.53
C VAL A 149 -8.57 -14.80 1.28
N ALA A 150 -9.47 -15.74 1.53
CA ALA A 150 -10.90 -15.56 1.28
C ALA A 150 -11.51 -14.43 2.13
N GLN A 151 -11.08 -14.28 3.39
CA GLN A 151 -11.51 -13.18 4.26
C GLN A 151 -10.83 -11.87 3.87
N SER A 152 -9.56 -11.92 3.50
CA SER A 152 -8.79 -10.74 3.09
C SER A 152 -9.35 -10.09 1.82
N ILE A 153 -9.83 -10.90 0.87
CA ILE A 153 -10.46 -10.40 -0.37
C ILE A 153 -11.81 -9.73 -0.08
N ILE A 154 -12.57 -10.22 0.91
CA ILE A 154 -13.77 -9.52 1.39
C ILE A 154 -13.40 -8.18 2.01
N ALA A 155 -12.38 -8.14 2.88
CA ALA A 155 -11.92 -6.89 3.49
C ALA A 155 -11.42 -5.87 2.45
N CYS A 156 -10.70 -6.32 1.41
CA CYS A 156 -10.33 -5.46 0.27
C CYS A 156 -11.56 -4.89 -0.42
N ARG A 157 -12.58 -5.73 -0.66
CA ARG A 157 -13.82 -5.30 -1.32
C ARG A 157 -14.60 -4.29 -0.47
N ASP A 158 -14.73 -4.52 0.83
CA ASP A 158 -15.38 -3.60 1.77
C ASP A 158 -14.66 -2.25 1.81
N ALA A 159 -13.33 -2.27 1.64
CA ALA A 159 -12.49 -1.09 1.53
C ALA A 159 -12.49 -0.43 0.13
N GLY A 160 -13.31 -0.93 -0.80
CA GLY A 160 -13.40 -0.43 -2.18
C GLY A 160 -12.17 -0.73 -3.05
N ILE A 161 -11.37 -1.73 -2.69
CA ILE A 161 -10.16 -2.15 -3.40
C ILE A 161 -10.51 -3.31 -4.34
N ARG A 162 -10.26 -3.11 -5.63
CA ARG A 162 -10.45 -4.14 -6.65
C ARG A 162 -9.30 -5.15 -6.60
N VAL A 163 -9.64 -6.44 -6.62
CA VAL A 163 -8.66 -7.54 -6.66
C VAL A 163 -8.74 -8.23 -8.02
N ILE A 164 -7.62 -8.23 -8.75
CA ILE A 164 -7.48 -8.89 -10.05
C ILE A 164 -6.54 -10.08 -9.88
N MET A 165 -6.98 -11.27 -10.32
CA MET A 165 -6.14 -12.47 -10.35
C MET A 165 -5.46 -12.59 -11.71
N ILE A 166 -4.15 -12.84 -11.71
CA ILE A 166 -3.38 -13.16 -12.90
C ILE A 166 -2.59 -14.44 -12.67
N THR A 167 -2.81 -15.45 -13.51
CA THR A 167 -2.23 -16.79 -13.32
C THR A 167 -1.81 -17.44 -14.64
N GLY A 168 -0.83 -18.34 -14.58
CA GLY A 168 -0.44 -19.22 -15.69
C GLY A 168 -1.33 -20.46 -15.84
N ASP A 169 -2.27 -20.69 -14.91
CA ASP A 169 -3.17 -21.83 -14.96
C ASP A 169 -4.22 -21.74 -16.06
N ALA A 170 -4.84 -22.89 -16.35
CA ALA A 170 -5.96 -22.97 -17.28
C ALA A 170 -7.20 -22.25 -16.74
N LYS A 171 -8.05 -21.76 -17.65
CA LYS A 171 -9.22 -20.93 -17.35
C LYS A 171 -10.16 -21.55 -16.32
N ASP A 172 -10.51 -22.83 -16.46
CA ASP A 172 -11.43 -23.50 -15.55
C ASP A 172 -10.89 -23.58 -14.11
N THR A 173 -9.60 -23.89 -13.96
CA THR A 173 -8.92 -23.93 -12.66
C THR A 173 -8.87 -22.55 -12.02
N ALA A 174 -8.53 -21.52 -12.80
CA ALA A 174 -8.45 -20.15 -12.32
C ALA A 174 -9.82 -19.64 -11.83
N ILE A 175 -10.89 -19.91 -12.59
CA ILE A 175 -12.27 -19.57 -12.19
C ILE A 175 -12.68 -20.32 -10.91
N ALA A 176 -12.31 -21.60 -10.79
CA ALA A 176 -12.59 -22.38 -9.59
C ALA A 176 -11.88 -21.80 -8.35
N ILE A 177 -10.59 -21.45 -8.46
CA ILE A 177 -9.84 -20.81 -7.37
C ILE A 177 -10.43 -19.44 -7.04
N ALA A 178 -10.73 -18.62 -8.05
CA ALA A 178 -11.33 -17.29 -7.88
C ALA A 178 -12.68 -17.33 -7.15
N LYS A 179 -13.46 -18.39 -7.33
CA LYS A 179 -14.69 -18.66 -6.56
C LYS A 179 -14.39 -19.13 -5.13
N ASP A 180 -13.43 -20.03 -4.96
CA ASP A 180 -13.01 -20.53 -3.63
C ASP A 180 -12.50 -19.38 -2.73
N VAL A 181 -11.87 -18.35 -3.29
CA VAL A 181 -11.33 -17.19 -2.56
C VAL A 181 -12.20 -15.93 -2.57
N ASN A 182 -13.43 -16.00 -3.07
CA ASN A 182 -14.37 -14.85 -3.14
C ASN A 182 -13.95 -13.67 -4.03
N ILE A 183 -13.09 -13.88 -5.04
CA ILE A 183 -12.88 -12.89 -6.11
C ILE A 183 -14.16 -12.77 -6.93
N PHE A 184 -14.72 -13.91 -7.33
CA PHE A 184 -16.07 -14.01 -7.86
C PHE A 184 -17.02 -14.46 -6.76
N THR A 185 -18.04 -13.65 -6.49
CA THR A 185 -19.04 -13.94 -5.46
C THR A 185 -20.28 -14.61 -6.03
N GLN A 186 -21.09 -15.23 -5.16
CA GLN A 186 -22.34 -15.86 -5.57
C GLN A 186 -23.38 -14.86 -6.07
N GLU A 187 -23.28 -13.59 -5.65
CA GLU A 187 -24.11 -12.47 -6.13
C GLU A 187 -23.82 -12.12 -7.59
N ASP A 188 -22.61 -12.42 -8.08
CA ASP A 188 -22.21 -12.20 -9.48
C ASP A 188 -22.81 -13.25 -10.43
N ARG A 189 -23.63 -14.21 -9.95
CA ARG A 189 -24.22 -15.26 -10.80
C ARG A 189 -25.06 -14.73 -11.96
N ASN A 190 -25.58 -13.51 -11.85
CA ASN A 190 -26.39 -12.87 -12.89
C ASN A 190 -25.59 -11.95 -13.83
N MET A 191 -24.28 -11.77 -13.57
CA MET A 191 -23.38 -11.00 -14.44
C MET A 191 -22.39 -11.93 -15.15
N PRO A 192 -21.93 -11.56 -16.36
CA PRO A 192 -20.92 -12.34 -17.06
C PRO A 192 -19.62 -12.35 -16.25
N LEU A 193 -19.11 -13.54 -15.92
CA LEU A 193 -17.82 -13.70 -15.26
C LEU A 193 -16.72 -13.17 -16.19
N LEU A 194 -16.01 -12.12 -15.76
CA LEU A 194 -14.90 -11.53 -16.50
C LEU A 194 -13.63 -12.36 -16.30
N ALA A 195 -13.56 -13.48 -17.02
CA ALA A 195 -12.39 -14.35 -17.08
C ALA A 195 -11.89 -14.47 -18.52
N PHE A 196 -10.66 -14.00 -18.76
CA PHE A 196 -10.04 -13.96 -20.09
C PHE A 196 -8.80 -14.85 -20.11
N GLU A 197 -8.55 -15.56 -21.21
CA GLU A 197 -7.19 -16.04 -21.49
C GLU A 197 -6.34 -14.84 -21.92
N GLY A 198 -5.04 -14.84 -21.60
CA GLY A 198 -4.15 -13.69 -21.85
C GLY A 198 -4.27 -13.17 -23.28
N ARG A 199 -4.18 -14.05 -24.28
CA ARG A 199 -4.31 -13.71 -25.70
C ARG A 199 -5.65 -13.04 -26.04
N ASP A 200 -6.76 -13.52 -25.47
CA ASP A 200 -8.09 -13.00 -25.77
C ASP A 200 -8.30 -11.55 -25.32
N PHE A 201 -7.53 -11.10 -24.32
CA PHE A 201 -7.61 -9.74 -23.77
C PHE A 201 -6.48 -8.86 -24.28
N PHE A 202 -5.23 -9.33 -24.19
CA PHE A 202 -4.06 -8.52 -24.52
C PHE A 202 -3.86 -8.30 -26.03
N ASP A 203 -4.44 -9.16 -26.89
CA ASP A 203 -4.45 -8.94 -28.36
C ASP A 203 -5.54 -7.96 -28.82
N LYS A 204 -6.43 -7.51 -27.93
CA LYS A 204 -7.47 -6.51 -28.25
C LYS A 204 -6.87 -5.13 -28.44
N THR A 205 -7.65 -4.22 -29.04
CA THR A 205 -7.27 -2.81 -29.10
C THR A 205 -7.24 -2.19 -27.69
N ILE A 206 -6.40 -1.18 -27.50
CA ILE A 206 -6.26 -0.47 -26.22
C ILE A 206 -7.60 0.11 -25.77
N GLU A 207 -8.42 0.62 -26.69
CA GLU A 207 -9.76 1.16 -26.38
C GLU A 207 -10.70 0.09 -25.83
N GLU A 208 -10.71 -1.10 -26.43
CA GLU A 208 -11.50 -2.24 -25.92
C GLU A 208 -11.02 -2.65 -24.53
N GLN A 209 -9.71 -2.75 -24.32
CA GLN A 209 -9.11 -3.10 -23.03
C GLN A 209 -9.50 -2.09 -21.94
N LEU A 210 -9.38 -0.79 -22.23
CA LEU A 210 -9.73 0.28 -21.30
C LEU A 210 -11.24 0.30 -21.00
N SER A 211 -12.09 0.04 -21.99
CA SER A 211 -13.54 -0.02 -21.80
C SER A 211 -13.99 -1.21 -20.95
N LEU A 212 -13.26 -2.33 -21.01
CA LEU A 212 -13.48 -3.46 -20.10
C LEU A 212 -12.99 -3.13 -18.69
N LEU A 213 -11.78 -2.57 -18.57
CA LEU A 213 -11.19 -2.22 -17.26
C LEU A 213 -11.97 -1.13 -16.52
N SER A 214 -12.65 -0.23 -17.24
CA SER A 214 -13.48 0.84 -16.66
C SER A 214 -14.78 0.34 -16.04
N LEU A 215 -15.19 -0.92 -16.25
CA LEU A 215 -16.34 -1.53 -15.58
C LEU A 215 -16.12 -1.66 -14.05
N GLN A 216 -14.87 -1.50 -13.57
CA GLN A 216 -14.49 -1.60 -12.15
C GLN A 216 -14.93 -2.92 -11.46
N GLN A 217 -15.07 -3.99 -12.26
CA GLN A 217 -15.38 -5.33 -11.77
C GLN A 217 -14.10 -6.14 -11.52
N ASN A 218 -14.21 -7.17 -10.68
CA ASN A 218 -13.12 -8.13 -10.48
C ASN A 218 -12.90 -8.96 -11.75
N MET A 219 -11.64 -9.20 -12.08
CA MET A 219 -11.25 -9.91 -13.30
C MET A 219 -10.25 -11.01 -13.01
N VAL A 220 -10.24 -12.03 -13.86
CA VAL A 220 -9.27 -13.12 -13.83
C VAL A 220 -8.61 -13.28 -15.19
N PHE A 221 -7.29 -13.16 -15.23
CA PHE A 221 -6.46 -13.40 -16.42
C PHE A 221 -5.75 -14.74 -16.30
N CYS A 222 -5.98 -15.62 -17.27
CA CYS A 222 -5.51 -17.01 -17.28
C CYS A 222 -4.45 -17.21 -18.37
N ARG A 223 -3.51 -18.15 -18.18
CA ARG A 223 -2.38 -18.37 -19.09
C ARG A 223 -1.64 -17.08 -19.48
N ALA A 224 -1.52 -16.15 -18.54
CA ALA A 224 -0.88 -14.87 -18.78
C ALA A 224 0.64 -15.01 -18.90
N GLU A 225 1.23 -14.30 -19.85
CA GLU A 225 2.68 -14.21 -20.03
C GLU A 225 3.28 -13.13 -19.11
N PRO A 226 4.61 -13.14 -18.84
CA PRO A 226 5.24 -12.11 -18.00
C PRO A 226 5.03 -10.67 -18.52
N THR A 227 4.97 -10.49 -19.84
CA THR A 227 4.70 -9.21 -20.50
C THR A 227 3.27 -8.72 -20.26
N ASP A 228 2.31 -9.63 -20.18
CA ASP A 228 0.90 -9.31 -19.94
C ASP A 228 0.69 -8.63 -18.60
N LYS A 229 1.47 -9.03 -17.57
CA LYS A 229 1.44 -8.42 -16.24
C LYS A 229 1.82 -6.93 -16.29
N GLN A 230 2.88 -6.61 -17.04
CA GLN A 230 3.35 -5.23 -17.23
C GLN A 230 2.34 -4.38 -18.00
N ILE A 231 1.77 -4.93 -19.08
CA ILE A 231 0.76 -4.25 -19.89
C ILE A 231 -0.48 -3.94 -19.04
N LEU A 232 -0.93 -4.91 -18.24
CA LEU A 232 -2.08 -4.72 -17.34
C LEU A 232 -1.84 -3.57 -16.35
N ILE A 233 -0.66 -3.52 -15.73
CA ILE A 233 -0.29 -2.42 -14.82
C ILE A 233 -0.31 -1.09 -15.57
N GLN A 234 0.29 -1.03 -16.76
CA GLN A 234 0.31 0.20 -17.57
C GLN A 234 -1.10 0.70 -17.91
N LEU A 235 -2.02 -0.20 -18.24
CA LEU A 235 -3.41 0.14 -18.53
C LEU A 235 -4.13 0.69 -17.28
N LEU A 236 -3.95 0.04 -16.13
CA LEU A 236 -4.53 0.50 -14.86
C LEU A 236 -3.98 1.88 -14.46
N GLN A 237 -2.67 2.08 -14.61
CA GLN A 237 -2.00 3.36 -14.36
C GLN A 237 -2.53 4.47 -15.26
N SER A 238 -2.83 4.17 -16.53
CA SER A 238 -3.43 5.14 -17.45
C SER A 238 -4.84 5.60 -17.03
N GLN A 239 -5.54 4.79 -16.22
CA GLN A 239 -6.81 5.14 -15.60
C GLN A 239 -6.65 5.87 -14.26
N SER A 240 -5.43 6.26 -13.89
CA SER A 240 -5.09 6.90 -12.60
C SER A 240 -5.37 6.04 -11.37
N GLU A 241 -5.43 4.72 -11.54
CA GLU A 241 -5.51 3.75 -10.45
C GLU A 241 -4.11 3.58 -9.82
N ILE A 242 -4.07 3.38 -8.50
CA ILE A 242 -2.83 3.00 -7.79
C ILE A 242 -2.79 1.47 -7.71
N THR A 243 -1.76 0.87 -8.30
CA THR A 243 -1.67 -0.59 -8.42
C THR A 243 -0.70 -1.18 -7.40
N ALA A 244 -1.13 -2.25 -6.75
CA ALA A 244 -0.27 -3.11 -5.96
C ALA A 244 -0.15 -4.46 -6.67
N MET A 245 1.07 -4.89 -6.98
CA MET A 245 1.32 -6.18 -7.61
C MET A 245 1.97 -7.14 -6.62
N THR A 246 1.47 -8.37 -6.55
CA THR A 246 2.10 -9.45 -5.80
C THR A 246 2.80 -10.43 -6.72
N GLY A 247 3.99 -10.90 -6.35
CA GLY A 247 4.75 -11.88 -7.13
C GLY A 247 5.81 -12.61 -6.31
N ASP A 248 6.27 -13.75 -6.82
CA ASP A 248 7.29 -14.58 -6.16
C ASP A 248 8.42 -14.99 -7.12
N GLY A 249 8.15 -15.04 -8.42
CA GLY A 249 9.11 -15.46 -9.43
C GLY A 249 9.96 -14.33 -10.01
N VAL A 250 11.09 -14.71 -10.63
CA VAL A 250 11.93 -13.79 -11.44
C VAL A 250 11.13 -13.16 -12.59
N ASN A 251 10.13 -13.89 -13.11
CA ASN A 251 9.22 -13.42 -14.15
C ASN A 251 8.34 -12.25 -13.70
N ASP A 252 8.15 -12.09 -12.39
CA ASP A 252 7.30 -11.04 -11.82
C ASP A 252 8.09 -9.77 -11.52
N ALA A 253 9.42 -9.85 -11.44
CA ALA A 253 10.27 -8.74 -11.04
C ALA A 253 10.07 -7.45 -11.88
N PRO A 254 9.98 -7.50 -13.23
CA PRO A 254 9.75 -6.28 -14.01
C PRO A 254 8.39 -5.63 -13.71
N ALA A 255 7.36 -6.45 -13.45
CA ALA A 255 6.01 -5.97 -13.20
C ALA A 255 5.85 -5.49 -11.73
N LEU A 256 6.55 -6.14 -10.78
CA LEU A 256 6.68 -5.67 -9.39
C LEU A 256 7.31 -4.26 -9.34
N GLN A 257 8.36 -4.04 -10.13
CA GLN A 257 9.05 -2.75 -10.19
C GLN A 257 8.22 -1.66 -10.91
N GLN A 258 7.33 -2.06 -11.82
CA GLN A 258 6.48 -1.12 -12.57
C GLN A 258 5.25 -0.67 -11.76
N ALA A 259 4.73 -1.53 -10.88
CA ALA A 259 3.61 -1.18 -10.01
C ALA A 259 3.98 -0.04 -9.06
N GLU A 260 2.99 0.74 -8.60
CA GLU A 260 3.24 1.74 -7.55
C GLU A 260 3.68 1.11 -6.23
N ILE A 261 3.24 -0.13 -5.99
CA ILE A 261 3.61 -0.93 -4.82
C ILE A 261 3.89 -2.36 -5.26
N GLY A 262 5.16 -2.73 -5.34
CA GLY A 262 5.60 -4.12 -5.54
C GLY A 262 5.59 -4.90 -4.22
N ILE A 263 4.96 -6.07 -4.20
CA ILE A 263 4.85 -6.94 -3.02
C ILE A 263 5.44 -8.33 -3.33
N ALA A 264 6.54 -8.68 -2.68
CA ALA A 264 7.17 -10.00 -2.84
C ALA A 264 6.84 -10.96 -1.69
N MET A 265 6.85 -12.25 -2.01
CA MET A 265 6.76 -13.33 -1.02
C MET A 265 8.11 -13.51 -0.30
N GLY A 266 8.11 -13.61 1.03
CA GLY A 266 9.32 -13.73 1.84
C GLY A 266 9.92 -15.14 1.82
N ILE A 267 9.08 -16.18 1.87
CA ILE A 267 9.54 -17.58 1.96
C ILE A 267 9.65 -18.20 0.56
N THR A 268 8.59 -18.12 -0.26
CA THR A 268 8.60 -18.69 -1.61
C THR A 268 9.23 -17.78 -2.66
N GLY A 269 9.35 -16.49 -2.38
CA GLY A 269 9.86 -15.52 -3.34
C GLY A 269 11.36 -15.64 -3.60
N THR A 270 11.71 -15.49 -4.87
CA THR A 270 13.11 -15.40 -5.32
C THR A 270 13.75 -14.09 -4.85
N GLU A 271 15.07 -14.08 -4.67
CA GLU A 271 15.79 -12.86 -4.26
C GLU A 271 15.60 -11.72 -5.28
N VAL A 272 15.52 -12.04 -6.57
CA VAL A 272 15.25 -11.04 -7.62
C VAL A 272 13.86 -10.41 -7.43
N ALA A 273 12.85 -11.19 -7.05
CA ALA A 273 11.51 -10.64 -6.79
C ALA A 273 11.50 -9.75 -5.55
N LYS A 274 12.23 -10.13 -4.49
CA LYS A 274 12.35 -9.33 -3.25
C LYS A 274 13.07 -8.01 -3.50
N GLU A 275 14.17 -8.01 -4.24
CA GLU A 275 14.91 -6.80 -4.60
C GLU A 275 14.11 -5.86 -5.51
N ALA A 276 13.20 -6.40 -6.32
CA ALA A 276 12.33 -5.62 -7.19
C ALA A 276 11.04 -5.08 -6.49
N SER A 277 10.82 -5.43 -5.23
CA SER A 277 9.59 -5.10 -4.48
C SER A 277 9.82 -4.03 -3.41
N ASP A 278 8.78 -3.25 -3.10
CA ASP A 278 8.77 -2.25 -2.03
C ASP A 278 8.44 -2.88 -0.66
N ILE A 279 7.63 -3.95 -0.66
CA ILE A 279 7.16 -4.64 0.55
C ILE A 279 7.44 -6.15 0.40
N ILE A 280 7.99 -6.76 1.46
CA ILE A 280 8.22 -8.21 1.51
C ILE A 280 7.33 -8.82 2.59
N LEU A 281 6.49 -9.78 2.20
CA LEU A 281 5.63 -10.53 3.12
C LEU A 281 6.44 -11.63 3.82
N ALA A 282 6.97 -11.33 5.00
CA ALA A 282 7.85 -12.23 5.74
C ALA A 282 7.29 -13.66 5.99
N LYS A 283 5.97 -13.81 5.99
CA LYS A 283 5.27 -15.09 6.23
C LYS A 283 4.44 -15.60 5.04
N ASP A 284 4.54 -14.97 3.88
CA ASP A 284 3.75 -15.32 2.69
C ASP A 284 2.23 -15.27 2.93
N ASP A 285 1.83 -14.39 3.84
CA ASP A 285 0.45 -14.25 4.30
C ASP A 285 -0.20 -13.03 3.64
N PHE A 286 -1.19 -13.29 2.80
CA PHE A 286 -1.93 -12.26 2.07
C PHE A 286 -2.70 -11.31 3.00
N SER A 287 -3.12 -11.76 4.19
CA SER A 287 -3.81 -10.90 5.16
C SER A 287 -2.95 -9.73 5.62
N THR A 288 -1.62 -9.88 5.57
CA THR A 288 -0.67 -8.80 5.87
C THR A 288 -0.80 -7.62 4.90
N ILE A 289 -1.22 -7.85 3.65
CA ILE A 289 -1.46 -6.77 2.69
C ILE A 289 -2.64 -5.91 3.16
N VAL A 290 -3.71 -6.54 3.64
CA VAL A 290 -4.88 -5.82 4.17
C VAL A 290 -4.49 -4.98 5.38
N THR A 291 -3.71 -5.56 6.31
CA THR A 291 -3.18 -4.82 7.46
C THR A 291 -2.27 -3.68 7.03
N ALA A 292 -1.42 -3.87 6.02
CA ALA A 292 -0.56 -2.81 5.49
C ALA A 292 -1.36 -1.67 4.86
N VAL A 293 -2.47 -1.97 4.18
CA VAL A 293 -3.38 -0.96 3.63
C VAL A 293 -4.10 -0.20 4.76
N GLU A 294 -4.61 -0.90 5.77
CA GLU A 294 -5.22 -0.27 6.94
C GLU A 294 -4.23 0.68 7.63
N GLU A 295 -2.99 0.22 7.83
CA GLU A 295 -1.91 1.02 8.41
C GLU A 295 -1.53 2.21 7.53
N GLY A 296 -1.44 2.03 6.21
CA GLY A 296 -1.16 3.10 5.26
C GLY A 296 -2.24 4.20 5.29
N ARG A 297 -3.52 3.81 5.36
CA ARG A 297 -4.64 4.76 5.52
C ARG A 297 -4.55 5.51 6.84
N ARG A 298 -4.19 4.83 7.94
CA ARG A 298 -3.99 5.44 9.26
C ARG A 298 -2.87 6.48 9.24
N ILE A 299 -1.69 6.09 8.74
CA ILE A 299 -0.53 6.98 8.63
C ILE A 299 -0.89 8.20 7.80
N TYR A 300 -1.58 8.02 6.67
CA TYR A 300 -2.01 9.14 5.83
C TYR A 300 -2.94 10.11 6.55
N ALA A 301 -3.97 9.62 7.23
CA ALA A 301 -4.90 10.46 8.00
C ALA A 301 -4.18 11.24 9.12
N ASN A 302 -3.22 10.60 9.78
CA ASN A 302 -2.41 11.23 10.81
C ASN A 302 -1.46 12.28 10.20
N MET A 303 -0.84 11.98 9.05
CA MET A 303 -0.02 12.93 8.29
C MET A 303 -0.80 14.18 7.89
N GLN A 304 -1.98 14.00 7.33
CA GLN A 304 -2.85 15.11 6.97
C GLN A 304 -3.16 15.98 8.21
N SER A 305 -3.44 15.36 9.35
CA SER A 305 -3.77 16.07 10.59
C SER A 305 -2.61 16.93 11.10
N PHE A 306 -1.38 16.38 11.19
CA PHE A 306 -0.25 17.16 11.70
C PHE A 306 0.27 18.20 10.70
N ILE A 307 0.26 17.91 9.38
CA ILE A 307 0.63 18.89 8.35
C ILE A 307 -0.33 20.08 8.41
N CYS A 308 -1.63 19.79 8.49
CA CYS A 308 -2.65 20.83 8.60
C CYS A 308 -2.52 21.66 9.90
N PHE A 309 -2.14 21.02 11.01
CA PHE A 309 -1.87 21.71 12.27
C PHE A 309 -0.69 22.70 12.12
N LEU A 310 0.46 22.25 11.60
CA LEU A 310 1.64 23.11 11.42
C LEU A 310 1.36 24.28 10.45
N ILE A 311 0.67 24.01 9.35
CA ILE A 311 0.26 25.07 8.41
C ILE A 311 -0.68 26.07 9.11
N SER A 312 -1.60 25.59 9.95
CA SER A 312 -2.51 26.46 10.71
C SER A 312 -1.78 27.36 11.70
N CYS A 313 -0.71 26.89 12.35
CA CYS A 313 0.12 27.72 13.24
C CYS A 313 0.86 28.80 12.45
N ASN A 314 1.58 28.41 11.38
CA ASN A 314 2.29 29.33 10.50
C ASN A 314 1.39 30.44 9.92
N ILE A 315 0.15 30.11 9.53
CA ILE A 315 -0.82 31.11 9.05
C ILE A 315 -1.10 32.16 10.16
N GLY A 316 -1.23 31.73 11.42
CA GLY A 316 -1.43 32.63 12.56
C GLY A 316 -0.23 33.54 12.83
N GLU A 317 0.99 33.02 12.71
CA GLU A 317 2.23 33.80 12.82
C GLU A 317 2.32 34.85 11.71
N ILE A 318 2.01 34.47 10.46
CA ILE A 318 1.98 35.39 9.32
C ILE A 318 0.97 36.52 9.55
N PHE A 319 -0.24 36.20 10.04
CA PHE A 319 -1.23 37.23 10.38
C PHE A 319 -0.76 38.13 11.52
N THR A 320 -0.02 37.62 12.50
CA THR A 320 0.55 38.42 13.59
C THR A 320 1.48 39.51 13.03
N ILE A 321 2.41 39.13 12.15
CA ILE A 321 3.38 40.06 11.53
C ILE A 321 2.66 41.03 10.57
N LEU A 322 1.71 40.52 9.78
CA LEU A 322 0.95 41.34 8.84
C LEU A 322 0.12 42.40 9.56
N LEU A 323 -0.60 42.01 10.63
CA LEU A 323 -1.41 42.94 11.42
C LEU A 323 -0.57 43.95 12.17
N SER A 324 0.58 43.57 12.75
CA SER A 324 1.46 44.54 13.41
C SER A 324 1.99 45.58 12.43
N THR A 325 2.37 45.15 11.23
CA THR A 325 2.87 46.03 10.16
C THR A 325 1.77 46.95 9.63
N LEU A 326 0.56 46.42 9.38
CA LEU A 326 -0.58 47.19 8.89
C LEU A 326 -1.03 48.26 9.89
N LEU A 327 -0.99 47.93 11.18
CA LEU A 327 -1.33 48.86 12.27
C LEU A 327 -0.18 49.85 12.56
N GLY A 328 1.03 49.58 12.07
CA GLY A 328 2.21 50.42 12.29
C GLY A 328 2.71 50.40 13.73
N VAL A 329 2.46 49.31 14.47
CA VAL A 329 2.91 49.13 15.86
C VAL A 329 4.28 48.45 15.88
N PRO A 330 5.05 48.55 16.97
CA PRO A 330 6.29 47.78 17.09
C PRO A 330 6.03 46.27 16.94
N GLU A 331 6.98 45.56 16.35
CA GLU A 331 6.95 44.10 16.19
C GLU A 331 6.69 43.40 17.54
N PRO A 332 5.60 42.61 17.64
CA PRO A 332 5.19 41.92 18.87
C PRO A 332 5.98 40.63 19.13
N LEU A 333 6.62 40.08 18.10
CA LEU A 333 7.41 38.85 18.16
C LEU A 333 8.70 39.06 17.37
N THR A 334 9.80 38.51 17.88
CA THR A 334 11.10 38.51 17.19
C THR A 334 11.28 37.24 16.36
N ALA A 335 12.23 37.23 15.43
CA ALA A 335 12.57 36.03 14.66
C ALA A 335 12.99 34.85 15.56
N MET A 336 13.65 35.12 16.69
CA MET A 336 14.05 34.09 17.65
C MET A 336 12.83 33.46 18.34
N HIS A 337 11.82 34.27 18.68
CA HIS A 337 10.56 33.78 19.26
C HIS A 337 9.85 32.83 18.30
N LEU A 338 9.72 33.22 17.02
CA LEU A 338 9.06 32.39 16.00
C LEU A 338 9.84 31.09 15.72
N LEU A 339 11.17 31.14 15.73
CA LEU A 339 11.98 29.92 15.57
C LEU A 339 11.76 28.94 16.72
N TRP A 340 11.67 29.45 17.95
CA TRP A 340 11.41 28.65 19.14
C TRP A 340 10.01 28.02 19.11
N VAL A 341 9.00 28.80 18.71
CA VAL A 341 7.62 28.31 18.57
C VAL A 341 7.57 27.17 17.56
N ASN A 342 8.01 27.41 16.33
CA ASN A 342 7.92 26.45 15.23
C ASN A 342 8.70 25.15 15.47
N LEU A 343 9.88 25.23 16.08
CA LEU A 343 10.73 24.05 16.26
C LEU A 343 10.44 23.30 17.56
N VAL A 344 10.32 24.04 18.67
CA VAL A 344 10.31 23.46 20.01
C VAL A 344 8.90 23.35 20.57
N THR A 345 8.06 24.35 20.29
CA THR A 345 6.70 24.40 20.85
C THR A 345 5.72 23.56 20.03
N ASP A 346 5.73 23.74 18.70
CA ASP A 346 4.79 23.08 17.78
C ASP A 346 5.25 21.69 17.30
N GLY A 347 6.55 21.42 17.31
CA GLY A 347 7.11 20.14 16.88
C GLY A 347 6.57 18.94 17.67
N PRO A 348 6.63 18.95 19.02
CA PRO A 348 6.13 17.85 19.84
C PRO A 348 4.63 17.54 19.69
N PRO A 349 3.69 18.52 19.71
CA PRO A 349 2.27 18.22 19.47
C PRO A 349 2.02 17.75 18.03
N ALA A 350 2.71 18.30 17.03
CA ALA A 350 2.62 17.81 15.65
C ALA A 350 3.07 16.34 15.53
N THR A 351 4.19 15.98 16.15
CA THR A 351 4.68 14.59 16.20
C THR A 351 3.67 13.68 16.90
N ALA A 352 3.06 14.16 17.99
CA ALA A 352 2.08 13.39 18.74
C ALA A 352 0.78 13.12 17.96
N LEU A 353 0.34 14.04 17.09
CA LEU A 353 -0.78 13.83 16.17
C LEU A 353 -0.51 12.68 15.17
N GLY A 354 0.76 12.37 14.92
CA GLY A 354 1.19 11.18 14.17
C GLY A 354 0.71 9.85 14.79
N PHE A 355 0.42 9.83 16.08
CA PHE A 355 -0.03 8.66 16.85
C PHE A 355 -1.52 8.67 17.15
N ASN A 356 -2.32 9.42 16.40
CA ASN A 356 -3.77 9.39 16.55
C ASN A 356 -4.34 7.98 16.25
N PRO A 357 -5.36 7.53 17.01
CA PRO A 357 -6.00 6.24 16.75
C PRO A 357 -6.78 6.27 15.42
N PRO A 358 -6.86 5.13 14.70
CA PRO A 358 -7.61 5.05 13.45
C PRO A 358 -9.12 5.22 13.70
N SER A 359 -9.83 5.72 12.70
CA SER A 359 -11.29 5.77 12.76
C SER A 359 -11.88 4.36 12.59
N PRO A 360 -13.00 4.01 13.26
CA PRO A 360 -13.60 2.67 13.14
C PRO A 360 -14.06 2.30 11.72
N ASP A 361 -14.30 3.30 10.87
CA ASP A 361 -14.76 3.19 9.50
C ASP A 361 -13.63 3.26 8.46
N LEU A 362 -12.36 3.26 8.88
CA LEU A 362 -11.19 3.46 8.00
C LEU A 362 -11.15 2.47 6.82
N MET A 363 -11.53 1.21 7.08
CA MET A 363 -11.58 0.14 6.07
C MET A 363 -12.92 0.03 5.35
N LEU A 364 -13.89 0.91 5.64
CA LEU A 364 -15.16 1.01 4.90
C LEU A 364 -15.16 2.17 3.89
N GLN A 365 -14.18 3.06 3.99
CA GLN A 365 -14.01 4.17 3.06
C GLN A 365 -13.39 3.68 1.74
N LYS A 366 -13.78 4.30 0.62
CA LYS A 366 -13.17 4.02 -0.69
C LYS A 366 -11.71 4.51 -0.73
N PRO A 367 -10.87 3.97 -1.63
CA PRO A 367 -9.52 4.49 -1.83
C PRO A 367 -9.54 5.97 -2.20
N ARG A 368 -8.59 6.72 -1.63
CA ARG A 368 -8.46 8.16 -1.86
C ARG A 368 -8.05 8.45 -3.32
N PRO A 369 -8.67 9.44 -4.00
CA PRO A 369 -8.18 9.89 -5.29
C PRO A 369 -6.73 10.40 -5.21
N LYS A 370 -5.93 10.13 -6.25
CA LYS A 370 -4.53 10.57 -6.34
C LYS A 370 -4.39 12.09 -6.25
N ASP A 371 -5.28 12.80 -6.94
CA ASP A 371 -5.25 14.27 -7.09
C ASP A 371 -5.96 15.02 -5.95
N GLU A 372 -6.41 14.31 -4.90
CA GLU A 372 -7.02 15.00 -3.77
C GLU A 372 -5.97 15.84 -3.02
N PRO A 373 -6.19 17.15 -2.85
CA PRO A 373 -5.26 18.01 -2.13
C PRO A 373 -5.27 17.70 -0.63
N ILE A 374 -4.12 17.83 0.03
CA ILE A 374 -4.00 17.65 1.50
C ILE A 374 -4.92 18.63 2.25
N MET A 375 -5.05 19.86 1.74
CA MET A 375 -5.98 20.87 2.26
C MET A 375 -7.10 21.17 1.28
N THR A 376 -8.34 20.90 1.69
CA THR A 376 -9.54 21.32 0.94
C THR A 376 -9.76 22.83 1.06
N LYS A 377 -10.50 23.41 0.10
CA LYS A 377 -10.83 24.85 0.12
C LYS A 377 -11.48 25.30 1.43
N TRP A 378 -12.38 24.49 1.97
CA TRP A 378 -13.03 24.76 3.26
C TRP A 378 -12.03 24.76 4.41
N LEU A 379 -11.12 23.77 4.43
CA LEU A 379 -10.09 23.66 5.45
C LEU A 379 -9.14 24.86 5.44
N LEU A 380 -8.77 25.33 4.24
CA LEU A 380 -8.00 26.56 4.07
C LEU A 380 -8.75 27.79 4.61
N THR A 381 -10.03 27.97 4.24
CA THR A 381 -10.83 29.09 4.76
C THR A 381 -10.92 29.05 6.29
N ARG A 382 -11.14 27.87 6.88
CA ARG A 382 -11.15 27.69 8.33
C ARG A 382 -9.84 28.15 8.96
N TYR A 383 -8.70 27.70 8.43
CA TYR A 383 -7.40 28.06 8.99
C TYR A 383 -7.03 29.53 8.79
N CYS A 384 -7.49 30.17 7.72
CA CYS A 384 -7.38 31.62 7.56
C CYS A 384 -8.17 32.37 8.65
N VAL A 385 -9.39 31.93 8.98
CA VAL A 385 -10.20 32.56 10.04
C VAL A 385 -9.57 32.34 11.42
N THR A 386 -9.14 31.13 11.74
CA THR A 386 -8.47 30.85 13.02
C THR A 386 -7.13 31.58 13.12
N GLY A 387 -6.36 31.63 12.02
CA GLY A 387 -5.08 32.32 11.96
C GLY A 387 -5.23 33.84 12.10
N PHE A 388 -6.26 34.42 11.49
CA PHE A 388 -6.60 35.83 11.68
C PHE A 388 -6.93 36.14 13.15
N TYR A 389 -7.68 35.26 13.83
CA TYR A 389 -7.92 35.40 15.27
C TYR A 389 -6.62 35.31 16.09
N VAL A 390 -5.74 34.35 15.78
CA VAL A 390 -4.43 34.23 16.44
C VAL A 390 -3.64 35.54 16.29
N GLY A 391 -3.53 36.07 15.07
CA GLY A 391 -2.87 37.35 14.82
C GLY A 391 -3.51 38.54 15.54
N LEU A 392 -4.84 38.57 15.62
CA LEU A 392 -5.57 39.60 16.35
C LEU A 392 -5.29 39.52 17.85
N ALA A 393 -5.24 38.33 18.43
CA ALA A 393 -5.02 38.12 19.86
C ALA A 393 -3.57 38.41 20.27
N THR A 394 -2.58 37.99 19.47
CA THR A 394 -1.15 38.24 19.73
C THR A 394 -0.79 39.72 19.63
N VAL A 395 -1.32 40.44 18.64
CA VAL A 395 -1.16 41.90 18.51
C VAL A 395 -2.06 42.65 19.50
N GLY A 396 -3.26 42.11 19.78
CA GLY A 396 -4.23 42.71 20.67
C GLY A 396 -3.74 42.82 22.12
N ILE A 397 -3.13 41.75 22.65
CA ILE A 397 -2.54 41.80 23.99
C ILE A 397 -1.33 42.75 24.05
N PHE A 398 -0.53 42.81 22.99
CA PHE A 398 0.61 43.74 22.85
C PHE A 398 0.14 45.19 22.93
N VAL A 399 -0.81 45.56 22.08
CA VAL A 399 -1.39 46.90 22.01
C VAL A 399 -2.13 47.23 23.32
N GLY A 400 -2.88 46.27 23.86
CA GLY A 400 -3.63 46.42 25.11
C GLY A 400 -2.75 46.79 26.29
N HIS A 401 -1.54 46.22 26.38
CA HIS A 401 -0.57 46.60 27.40
C HIS A 401 -0.12 48.06 27.28
N TYR A 402 0.22 48.53 26.06
CA TYR A 402 0.64 49.91 25.84
C TYR A 402 -0.48 50.94 26.06
N LEU A 403 -1.69 50.64 25.60
CA LEU A 403 -2.83 51.57 25.73
C LEU A 403 -3.43 51.57 27.14
N GLY A 404 -3.50 50.40 27.79
CA GLY A 404 -4.15 50.22 29.08
C GLY A 404 -3.22 50.49 30.26
N GLU A 405 -2.13 49.71 30.36
CA GLU A 405 -1.22 49.76 31.51
C GLU A 405 -0.28 50.96 31.42
N MET A 406 0.34 51.17 30.26
CA MET A 406 1.26 52.29 30.00
C MET A 406 0.57 53.60 29.59
N LYS A 407 -0.77 53.58 29.46
CA LYS A 407 -1.64 54.73 29.15
C LYS A 407 -1.19 55.59 27.94
N LEU A 408 -0.60 54.96 26.93
CA LEU A 408 -0.24 55.64 25.68
C LEU A 408 -1.49 55.87 24.82
N THR A 409 -1.48 56.94 24.03
CA THR A 409 -2.50 57.14 23.00
C THR A 409 -2.17 56.32 21.75
N TRP A 410 -3.20 55.90 21.00
CA TRP A 410 -3.01 55.15 19.75
C TRP A 410 -2.12 55.88 18.73
N GLY A 411 -2.24 57.22 18.66
CA GLY A 411 -1.41 58.04 17.77
C GLY A 411 0.08 58.05 18.15
N GLN A 412 0.41 57.94 19.44
CA GLN A 412 1.79 57.81 19.91
C GLN A 412 2.34 56.42 19.60
N LEU A 413 1.57 55.36 19.86
CA LEU A 413 2.00 53.98 19.61
C LEU A 413 2.26 53.69 18.11
N ARG A 414 1.42 54.22 17.21
CA ARG A 414 1.63 54.10 15.76
C ARG A 414 2.86 54.88 15.26
N ASN A 415 3.23 55.97 15.95
CA ASN A 415 4.40 56.78 15.65
C ASN A 415 5.57 56.48 16.60
N TRP A 416 5.69 55.22 17.04
CA TRP A 416 6.72 54.79 17.98
C TRP A 416 8.15 55.07 17.47
N SER A 417 8.38 54.98 16.15
CA SER A 417 9.68 55.26 15.54
C SER A 417 10.11 56.72 15.63
N LYS A 418 9.18 57.63 15.93
CA LYS A 418 9.42 59.08 16.11
C LYS A 418 9.39 59.50 17.58
N CYS A 419 9.43 58.55 18.51
CA CYS A 419 9.55 58.83 19.94
C CYS A 419 10.92 59.48 20.20
N GLY A 420 10.92 60.62 20.91
CA GLY A 420 12.12 61.44 21.13
C GLY A 420 12.23 62.63 20.18
N ASP A 421 11.71 62.50 18.96
CA ASP A 421 11.69 63.56 17.96
C ASP A 421 10.38 64.36 17.95
N VAL A 422 9.25 63.65 17.92
CA VAL A 422 7.90 64.25 17.72
C VAL A 422 7.06 64.22 18.99
N TRP A 423 7.29 63.24 19.86
CA TRP A 423 6.57 63.09 21.11
C TRP A 423 7.43 62.40 22.17
N ASN A 424 7.14 62.68 23.44
CA ASN A 424 7.84 62.12 24.60
C ASN A 424 6.87 61.43 25.56
N PRO A 425 7.32 60.40 26.31
CA PRO A 425 6.48 59.65 27.24
C PRO A 425 6.00 60.56 28.38
N THR A 426 4.72 60.48 28.72
CA THR A 426 4.03 61.47 29.56
C THR A 426 3.78 61.01 31.01
N SER A 427 4.06 59.75 31.35
CA SER A 427 4.27 59.25 32.73
C SER A 427 4.51 57.73 32.70
N GLN A 428 5.28 57.20 33.67
CA GLN A 428 5.78 55.82 33.87
C GLN A 428 7.10 55.41 33.21
N ALA A 429 7.49 55.97 32.05
CA ALA A 429 8.81 55.74 31.45
C ALA A 429 9.62 57.05 31.37
N SER A 430 10.88 57.01 31.79
CA SER A 430 11.81 58.16 31.76
C SER A 430 12.31 58.51 30.37
N SER A 431 12.38 57.52 29.46
CA SER A 431 12.86 57.70 28.10
C SER A 431 12.14 56.79 27.10
N CYS A 432 12.26 57.10 25.80
CA CYS A 432 11.76 56.25 24.73
C CYS A 432 12.49 54.90 24.65
N ASP A 433 13.75 54.84 25.06
CA ASP A 433 14.54 53.60 25.12
C ASP A 433 14.05 52.69 26.27
N ASP A 434 13.63 53.28 27.39
CA ASP A 434 12.98 52.52 28.47
C ASP A 434 11.64 51.94 28.02
N LEU A 435 10.94 52.59 27.09
CA LEU A 435 9.62 52.16 26.60
C LEU A 435 9.71 51.12 25.49
N PHE A 436 10.52 51.36 24.46
CA PHE A 436 10.58 50.54 23.24
C PHE A 436 11.88 49.74 23.09
N GLY A 437 12.90 50.01 23.91
CA GLY A 437 14.10 49.19 24.06
C GLY A 437 13.85 48.10 25.10
N LYS A 438 14.28 48.31 26.35
CA LYS A 438 14.12 47.30 27.43
C LYS A 438 12.66 47.05 27.81
N GLY A 439 11.82 48.07 27.79
CA GLY A 439 10.38 47.95 28.12
C GLY A 439 9.58 47.11 27.13
N ARG A 440 10.15 46.77 25.97
CA ARG A 440 9.50 45.94 24.96
C ARG A 440 9.45 44.45 25.32
N MET A 441 10.33 44.00 26.21
CA MET A 441 10.45 42.59 26.59
C MET A 441 9.15 42.05 27.23
N LEU A 442 8.49 42.82 28.09
CA LEU A 442 7.23 42.40 28.73
C LEU A 442 6.07 42.22 27.73
N PRO A 443 5.71 43.21 26.88
CA PRO A 443 4.64 43.03 25.90
C PRO A 443 4.98 41.97 24.83
N GLN A 444 6.25 41.79 24.46
CA GLN A 444 6.67 40.66 23.62
C GLN A 444 6.48 39.31 24.32
N THR A 445 6.79 39.23 25.61
CA THR A 445 6.54 38.01 26.41
C THR A 445 5.05 37.69 26.51
N LEU A 446 4.20 38.72 26.64
CA LEU A 446 2.74 38.56 26.60
C LEU A 446 2.26 38.01 25.26
N SER A 447 2.73 38.58 24.14
CA SER A 447 2.39 38.09 22.79
C SER A 447 2.85 36.65 22.57
N LEU A 448 4.10 36.34 22.91
CA LEU A 448 4.66 34.98 22.77
C LEU A 448 3.88 33.97 23.62
N THR A 449 3.63 34.29 24.89
CA THR A 449 2.90 33.37 25.79
C THR A 449 1.46 33.16 25.32
N THR A 450 0.82 34.20 24.76
CA THR A 450 -0.52 34.07 24.18
C THR A 450 -0.53 33.20 22.94
N LEU A 451 0.47 33.32 22.07
CA LEU A 451 0.65 32.46 20.89
C LEU A 451 0.82 31.00 21.31
N VAL A 452 1.79 30.71 22.18
CA VAL A 452 2.07 29.37 22.72
C VAL A 452 0.81 28.76 23.35
N CYS A 453 0.09 29.52 24.20
CA CYS A 453 -1.16 29.04 24.80
C CYS A 453 -2.22 28.70 23.74
N MET A 454 -2.38 29.52 22.70
CA MET A 454 -3.34 29.26 21.63
C MET A 454 -2.96 28.03 20.81
N GLU A 455 -1.70 27.83 20.49
CA GLU A 455 -1.22 26.67 19.73
C GLU A 455 -1.40 25.38 20.51
N MET A 456 -1.10 25.38 21.81
CA MET A 456 -1.37 24.24 22.69
C MET A 456 -2.86 23.90 22.76
N LEU A 457 -3.73 24.90 22.87
CA LEU A 457 -5.18 24.70 22.86
C LEU A 457 -5.69 24.19 21.50
N LYS A 458 -5.16 24.73 20.40
CA LYS A 458 -5.46 24.25 19.04
C LYS A 458 -5.01 22.80 18.83
N ALA A 459 -3.84 22.43 19.34
CA ALA A 459 -3.31 21.08 19.26
C ALA A 459 -4.26 20.06 19.90
N LEU A 460 -4.86 20.39 21.05
CA LEU A 460 -5.87 19.54 21.71
C LEU A 460 -7.14 19.36 20.86
N SER A 461 -7.52 20.37 20.08
CA SER A 461 -8.63 20.26 19.13
C SER A 461 -8.23 19.51 17.84
N ALA A 462 -6.94 19.45 17.50
CA ALA A 462 -6.44 18.88 16.25
C ALA A 462 -6.47 17.33 16.18
N VAL A 463 -6.93 16.63 17.22
CA VAL A 463 -7.11 15.16 17.22
C VAL A 463 -8.03 14.70 16.08
N SER A 464 -9.01 15.52 15.73
CA SER A 464 -9.86 15.28 14.56
C SER A 464 -10.01 16.55 13.74
N VAL A 465 -9.92 16.40 12.42
CA VAL A 465 -10.12 17.51 11.48
C VAL A 465 -11.55 18.03 11.56
N ASP A 466 -12.56 17.16 11.62
CA ASP A 466 -13.97 17.55 11.54
C ASP A 466 -14.79 17.24 12.81
N ALA A 467 -14.38 16.27 13.62
CA ALA A 467 -15.12 15.92 14.82
C ALA A 467 -14.90 16.96 15.93
N SER A 468 -15.97 17.15 16.71
CA SER A 468 -15.94 18.00 17.89
C SER A 468 -14.96 17.46 18.92
N MET A 469 -14.29 18.35 19.65
CA MET A 469 -13.45 17.96 20.78
C MET A 469 -14.27 17.24 21.88
N LEU A 470 -15.59 17.51 21.97
CA LEU A 470 -16.47 16.85 22.93
C LEU A 470 -16.78 15.40 22.54
N VAL A 471 -16.77 15.10 21.23
CA VAL A 471 -17.03 13.75 20.71
C VAL A 471 -15.74 12.93 20.66
N VAL A 472 -14.65 13.56 20.21
CA VAL A 472 -13.31 12.96 20.16
C VAL A 472 -12.43 13.72 21.15
N PRO A 473 -12.40 13.28 22.42
CA PRO A 473 -11.69 13.99 23.46
C PRO A 473 -10.18 13.77 23.37
N PRO A 474 -9.35 14.74 23.82
CA PRO A 474 -7.90 14.68 23.66
C PRO A 474 -7.22 13.54 24.41
N HIS A 475 -7.87 12.96 25.44
CA HIS A 475 -7.34 11.81 26.16
C HIS A 475 -7.27 10.52 25.32
N ARG A 476 -7.93 10.47 24.16
CA ARG A 476 -7.81 9.35 23.19
C ARG A 476 -6.38 9.19 22.69
N ASN A 477 -5.60 10.26 22.67
CA ASN A 477 -4.19 10.25 22.32
C ASN A 477 -3.35 10.72 23.52
N PRO A 478 -2.83 9.81 24.36
CA PRO A 478 -2.01 10.19 25.51
C PRO A 478 -0.69 10.85 25.08
N TRP A 479 -0.16 10.52 23.90
CA TRP A 479 1.03 11.16 23.35
C TRP A 479 0.79 12.64 23.04
N LEU A 480 -0.43 13.01 22.65
CA LEU A 480 -0.79 14.41 22.42
C LEU A 480 -0.83 15.21 23.72
N LEU A 481 -1.36 14.62 24.81
CA LEU A 481 -1.32 15.27 26.12
C LEU A 481 0.11 15.53 26.57
N LEU A 482 1.02 14.58 26.36
CA LEU A 482 2.45 14.78 26.61
C LEU A 482 3.06 15.83 25.67
N GLY A 483 2.72 15.76 24.38
CA GLY A 483 3.16 16.68 23.34
C GLY A 483 2.69 18.12 23.56
N VAL A 484 1.62 18.34 24.34
CA VAL A 484 1.18 19.68 24.76
C VAL A 484 1.77 20.08 26.11
N ALA A 485 1.81 19.15 27.08
CA ALA A 485 2.28 19.45 28.43
C ALA A 485 3.78 19.74 28.49
N VAL A 486 4.61 18.99 27.76
CA VAL A 486 6.07 19.14 27.79
C VAL A 486 6.53 20.48 27.21
N PRO A 487 6.09 20.92 26.02
CA PRO A 487 6.51 22.20 25.48
C PRO A 487 5.95 23.38 26.27
N PHE A 488 4.73 23.26 26.81
CA PHE A 488 4.17 24.27 27.70
C PHE A 488 4.99 24.39 28.99
N ALA A 489 5.38 23.27 29.60
CA ALA A 489 6.27 23.28 30.76
C ALA A 489 7.63 23.89 30.41
N LEU A 490 8.20 23.56 29.25
CA LEU A 490 9.45 24.14 28.78
C LEU A 490 9.33 25.66 28.58
N HIS A 491 8.22 26.14 28.03
CA HIS A 491 7.93 27.58 27.93
C HIS A 491 7.93 28.25 29.31
N LEU A 492 7.31 27.62 30.32
CA LEU A 492 7.36 28.11 31.70
C LEU A 492 8.78 28.11 32.28
N VAL A 493 9.61 27.10 31.97
CA VAL A 493 11.01 27.07 32.38
C VAL A 493 11.79 28.22 31.76
N VAL A 494 11.57 28.54 30.48
CA VAL A 494 12.23 29.68 29.83
C VAL A 494 11.81 30.99 30.48
N LEU A 495 10.50 31.16 30.70
CA LEU A 495 9.88 32.37 31.23
C LEU A 495 10.26 32.66 32.69
N TYR A 496 10.47 31.62 33.50
CA TYR A 496 10.89 31.74 34.90
C TYR A 496 12.35 31.33 35.13
N SER A 497 13.17 31.31 34.08
CA SER A 497 14.58 30.89 34.13
C SER A 497 15.43 31.72 35.11
N GLU A 498 15.12 33.01 35.26
CA GLU A 498 15.74 33.89 36.26
C GLU A 498 15.49 33.40 37.70
N PHE A 499 14.25 33.00 38.01
CA PHE A 499 13.89 32.44 39.31
C PHE A 499 14.51 31.06 39.57
N LEU A 500 14.75 30.30 38.50
CA LEU A 500 15.41 28.98 38.54
C LEU A 500 16.95 29.06 38.63
N GLY A 501 17.52 30.27 38.64
CA GLY A 501 18.97 30.47 38.74
C GLY A 501 19.72 30.32 37.41
N ILE A 502 19.02 30.37 36.27
CA ILE A 502 19.62 30.30 34.92
C ILE A 502 19.20 31.55 34.10
N PRO A 503 19.56 32.77 34.53
CA PRO A 503 19.07 34.03 33.93
C PRO A 503 19.50 34.20 32.46
N ALA A 504 20.65 33.63 32.07
CA ALA A 504 21.17 33.71 30.71
C ALA A 504 20.20 33.14 29.66
N PHE A 505 19.33 32.19 30.03
CA PHE A 505 18.39 31.59 29.11
C PHE A 505 17.24 32.56 28.76
N GLY A 506 16.59 33.15 29.77
CA GLY A 506 15.53 34.15 29.57
C GLY A 506 16.04 35.43 28.90
N GLU A 507 17.24 35.89 29.28
CA GLU A 507 17.87 37.07 28.67
C GLU A 507 18.18 36.87 27.18
N SER A 508 18.60 35.67 26.79
CA SER A 508 18.89 35.35 25.38
C SER A 508 17.65 35.48 24.49
N PHE A 509 16.47 35.14 25.02
CA PHE A 509 15.18 35.28 24.34
C PHE A 509 14.49 36.63 24.59
N GLY A 510 15.07 37.51 25.42
CA GLY A 510 14.44 38.78 25.76
C GLY A 510 13.12 38.64 26.54
N LEU A 511 12.98 37.61 27.39
CA LEU A 511 11.74 37.30 28.11
C LEU A 511 11.77 37.76 29.57
N VAL A 512 10.59 38.12 30.10
CA VAL A 512 10.41 38.61 31.48
C VAL A 512 9.34 37.78 32.19
N PRO A 513 9.49 37.44 33.48
CA PRO A 513 8.49 36.68 34.21
C PRO A 513 7.13 37.38 34.27
N LEU A 514 6.07 36.61 34.09
CA LEU A 514 4.69 37.11 34.09
C LEU A 514 4.04 37.01 35.47
N SER A 515 3.27 38.04 35.81
CA SER A 515 2.45 38.09 37.02
C SER A 515 1.14 37.31 36.85
N LEU A 516 0.44 37.03 37.94
CA LEU A 516 -0.86 36.35 37.89
C LEU A 516 -1.94 37.19 37.17
N ALA A 517 -1.82 38.52 37.17
CA ALA A 517 -2.71 39.40 36.40
C ALA A 517 -2.45 39.27 34.90
N HIS A 518 -1.19 39.20 34.49
CA HIS A 518 -0.79 38.99 33.10
C HIS A 518 -1.31 37.63 32.57
N TRP A 519 -1.19 36.56 33.37
CA TRP A 519 -1.74 35.25 33.01
C TRP A 519 -3.25 35.26 32.79
N LYS A 520 -4.02 36.02 33.58
CA LYS A 520 -5.46 36.19 33.36
C LYS A 520 -5.73 36.83 31.99
N SER A 521 -4.96 37.85 31.61
CA SER A 521 -5.08 38.47 30.28
C SER A 521 -4.71 37.49 29.17
N VAL A 522 -3.63 36.73 29.32
CA VAL A 522 -3.23 35.67 28.37
C VAL A 522 -4.37 34.67 28.16
N PHE A 523 -4.91 34.09 29.23
CA PHE A 523 -6.01 33.11 29.11
C PHE A 523 -7.28 33.71 28.52
N LEU A 524 -7.59 34.97 28.82
CA LEU A 524 -8.76 35.67 28.26
C LEU A 524 -8.68 35.77 26.74
N TRP A 525 -7.49 36.01 26.18
CA TRP A 525 -7.26 36.05 24.73
C TRP A 525 -7.07 34.67 24.10
N SER A 526 -6.47 33.72 24.82
CA SER A 526 -6.16 32.40 24.25
C SER A 526 -7.35 31.43 24.26
N VAL A 527 -8.11 31.32 25.35
CA VAL A 527 -9.18 30.31 25.50
C VAL A 527 -10.28 30.39 24.44
N PRO A 528 -10.73 31.58 23.97
CA PRO A 528 -11.79 31.65 22.96
C PRO A 528 -11.42 30.99 21.61
N ILE A 529 -10.14 30.68 21.34
CA ILE A 529 -9.76 29.92 20.14
C ILE A 529 -10.48 28.57 20.05
N LEU A 530 -10.73 27.90 21.18
CA LEU A 530 -11.44 26.63 21.22
C LEU A 530 -12.88 26.78 20.74
N LEU A 531 -13.53 27.89 21.13
CA LEU A 531 -14.89 28.19 20.71
C LEU A 531 -14.95 28.54 19.22
N VAL A 532 -13.99 29.34 18.73
CA VAL A 532 -13.89 29.66 17.30
C VAL A 532 -13.71 28.38 16.48
N ASP A 533 -12.79 27.51 16.86
CA ASP A 533 -12.52 26.26 16.15
C ASP A 533 -13.72 25.30 16.19
N GLU A 534 -14.39 25.15 17.34
CA GLU A 534 -15.54 24.27 17.47
C GLU A 534 -16.75 24.76 16.65
N VAL A 535 -16.98 26.07 16.59
CA VAL A 535 -18.01 26.67 15.71
C VAL A 535 -17.68 26.38 14.24
N LEU A 536 -16.42 26.57 13.82
CA LEU A 536 -16.00 26.32 12.45
C LEU A 536 -16.09 24.83 12.09
N LYS A 537 -15.73 23.92 13.00
CA LYS A 537 -15.94 22.47 12.82
C LYS A 537 -17.43 22.14 12.70
N SER A 538 -18.29 22.74 13.51
CA SER A 538 -19.74 22.56 13.41
C SER A 538 -20.30 23.00 12.06
N ILE A 539 -19.84 24.14 11.53
CA ILE A 539 -20.21 24.60 10.19
C ILE A 539 -19.71 23.63 9.12
N GLY A 540 -18.47 23.14 9.25
CA GLY A 540 -17.88 22.15 8.34
C GLY A 540 -18.70 20.86 8.27
N ARG A 541 -19.10 20.31 9.42
CA ARG A 541 -19.96 19.13 9.52
C ARG A 541 -21.30 19.34 8.81
N TYR A 542 -21.92 20.52 8.99
CA TYR A 542 -23.18 20.85 8.32
C TYR A 542 -23.03 20.95 6.79
N LEU A 543 -21.96 21.58 6.30
CA LEU A 543 -21.68 21.71 4.87
C LEU A 543 -21.38 20.37 4.21
N ASN A 544 -20.58 19.51 4.87
CA ASN A 544 -20.26 18.17 4.36
C ASN A 544 -21.47 17.23 4.41
N GLY A 545 -22.29 17.30 5.46
CA GLY A 545 -23.52 16.52 5.57
C GLY A 545 -24.50 16.80 4.42
N LYS A 546 -24.62 18.08 4.00
CA LYS A 546 -25.43 18.45 2.82
C LYS A 546 -24.88 17.87 1.52
N LYS A 547 -23.56 17.89 1.32
CA LYS A 547 -22.93 17.34 0.11
C LYS A 547 -23.12 15.83 0.02
N LEU A 548 -22.97 15.11 1.12
CA LEU A 548 -23.18 13.66 1.18
C LEU A 548 -24.64 13.29 0.88
N GLN A 549 -25.60 14.05 1.40
CA GLN A 549 -27.02 13.85 1.08
C GLN A 549 -27.32 14.10 -0.41
N GLN A 550 -26.65 15.07 -1.02
CA GLN A 550 -26.81 15.40 -2.43
C GLN A 550 -26.20 14.31 -3.34
N GLN A 551 -25.02 13.78 -2.98
CA GLN A 551 -24.37 12.66 -3.67
C GLN A 551 -25.05 11.29 -3.49
N GLN A 552 -25.93 11.15 -2.50
CA GLN A 552 -26.77 9.95 -2.33
C GLN A 552 -28.10 10.05 -3.09
N GLN A 553 -28.46 11.24 -3.56
CA GLN A 553 -29.67 11.50 -4.35
C GLN A 553 -29.41 11.49 -5.87
N ASP A 554 -28.17 11.81 -6.27
CA ASP A 554 -27.65 11.65 -7.63
C ASP A 554 -27.07 10.24 -7.84
#